data_AF-A0A7C5PDZ2-F1
#
_entry.id   AF-A0A7C5PDZ2-F1
#
_cell.length_a   1.000
_cell.length_b   1.000
_cell.length_c   1.000
_cell.angle_alpha   90.00
_cell.angle_beta   90.00
_cell.angle_gamma   90.00
#
_symmetry.space_group_name_H-M   'P 1'
#
loop_
_entity.id
_entity.type
_entity.pdbx_description
1 polymer ?
#
loop_
_entity_poly.entity_id
_entity_poly.type
_entity_poly.pdbx_seq_one_letter_code
_entity_poly.pdbx_strand_id
1 'polypeptide(L)' 'MSLLAVGLNHTTAPVSIRERVTFGPDIVVGALRSLRERPGVSEAVILSTCNRTEVYC' A
#
# COMPACT_ATOMS: atom_id res chain seq x y z
N MET A 1 -16.20 -3.27 12.63
CA MET A 1 -15.54 -3.15 11.32
C MET A 1 -14.34 -2.24 11.53
N SER A 2 -13.14 -2.79 11.44
CA SER A 2 -11.90 -2.08 11.78
C SER A 2 -11.17 -1.79 10.48
N LEU A 3 -10.77 -0.54 10.28
CA LEU A 3 -9.92 -0.14 9.16
C LEU A 3 -8.46 -0.26 9.59
N LEU A 4 -7.71 -1.09 8.89
CA LEU A 4 -6.27 -1.22 9.05
C LEU A 4 -5.57 -0.30 8.05
N ALA A 5 -4.60 0.49 8.53
CA ALA A 5 -3.70 1.26 7.70
C ALA A 5 -2.25 0.80 7.97
N VAL A 6 -1.56 0.36 6.92
CA VAL A 6 -0.15 -0.06 6.98
C VAL A 6 0.62 0.62 5.87
N GLY A 7 1.76 1.21 6.19
CA GLY A 7 2.55 1.91 5.19
C GLY A 7 3.75 2.64 5.75
N LEU A 8 4.32 3.48 4.90
CA LEU A 8 5.53 4.27 5.13
C LEU A 8 5.37 5.65 4.49
N ASN A 9 5.95 6.66 5.14
CA ASN A 9 5.87 8.05 4.68
C ASN A 9 7.21 8.78 4.90
N HIS A 10 7.32 10.00 4.38
CA HIS A 10 8.53 10.82 4.47
C HIS A 10 8.97 11.15 5.90
N THR A 11 8.07 11.09 6.88
CA THR A 11 8.39 11.37 8.29
C THR A 11 9.09 10.18 8.94
N THR A 12 8.75 8.95 8.54
CA THR A 12 9.24 7.71 9.18
C THR A 12 10.25 6.94 8.34
N ALA A 13 10.33 7.18 7.03
CA ALA A 13 11.22 6.45 6.12
C ALA A 13 11.95 7.38 5.14
N PRO A 14 13.29 7.23 4.98
CA PRO A 14 14.05 7.99 3.99
C PRO A 14 13.66 7.58 2.57
N VAL A 15 13.90 8.48 1.60
CA VAL A 15 13.51 8.28 0.19
C VAL A 15 14.03 6.96 -0.41
N SER A 16 15.25 6.57 -0.08
CA SER A 16 15.89 5.33 -0.57
C SER A 16 15.15 4.05 -0.16
N ILE A 17 14.36 4.09 0.92
CA ILE A 17 13.48 2.98 1.32
C ILE A 17 12.13 3.08 0.60
N ARG A 18 11.58 4.30 0.48
CA ARG A 18 10.26 4.53 -0.12
C ARG A 18 10.23 4.20 -1.62
N GLU A 19 11.29 4.49 -2.35
CA GLU A 19 11.42 4.15 -3.78
C GLU A 19 11.37 2.64 -4.04
N ARG A 20 11.77 1.83 -3.06
CA ARG A 20 11.71 0.36 -3.14
C ARG A 20 10.32 -0.19 -2.88
N VAL A 21 9.40 0.63 -2.38
CA VAL A 21 8.03 0.27 -2.02
C VAL A 21 7.08 1.21 -2.75
N THR A 22 7.14 1.20 -4.08
CA THR A 22 6.25 1.97 -4.96
C THR A 22 5.36 1.00 -5.72
N PHE A 23 4.06 1.30 -5.79
CA PHE A 23 3.12 0.55 -6.62
C PHE A 23 2.96 1.23 -7.97
N GLY A 24 3.70 0.74 -8.96
CA GLY A 24 3.57 1.17 -10.35
C GLY A 24 2.24 0.74 -10.97
N PRO A 25 1.80 1.40 -12.07
CA PRO A 25 0.56 1.06 -12.78
C PRO A 25 0.48 -0.40 -13.25
N ASP A 26 1.63 -1.00 -13.52
CA ASP A 26 1.82 -2.39 -13.95
C ASP A 26 1.57 -3.41 -12.83
N ILE A 27 1.82 -3.06 -11.56
CA ILE A 27 1.69 -3.98 -10.42
C ILE A 27 0.48 -3.72 -9.52
N VAL A 28 -0.07 -2.49 -9.52
CA VAL A 28 -1.13 -2.09 -8.57
C VAL A 28 -2.39 -2.95 -8.66
N VAL A 29 -2.79 -3.35 -9.88
CA VAL A 29 -3.98 -4.18 -10.10
C VAL A 29 -3.77 -5.59 -9.53
N GLY A 30 -2.59 -6.18 -9.75
CA GLY A 30 -2.24 -7.49 -9.20
C GLY A 30 -2.16 -7.46 -7.67
N ALA A 31 -1.57 -6.40 -7.11
CA ALA A 31 -1.47 -6.21 -5.67
C ALA A 31 -2.85 -6.09 -5.00
N LEU A 32 -3.77 -5.31 -5.57
CA LEU A 32 -5.14 -5.19 -5.05
C LEU A 32 -5.90 -6.52 -5.07
N ARG A 33 -5.75 -7.32 -6.12
CA ARG A 33 -6.34 -8.67 -6.19
C ARG A 33 -5.78 -9.58 -5.11
N SER A 34 -4.45 -9.61 -4.97
CA SER A 34 -3.78 -10.40 -3.94
C SER A 34 -4.17 -9.99 -2.51
N LEU A 35 -4.40 -8.69 -2.26
CA LEU A 35 -4.89 -8.22 -0.96
C LEU A 35 -6.31 -8.73 -0.67
N ARG A 36 -7.22 -8.70 -1.64
CA ARG A 36 -8.60 -9.15 -1.48
C ARG A 36 -8.72 -10.67 -1.27
N GLU A 37 -7.74 -11.44 -1.72
CA GLU A 37 -7.66 -12.89 -1.46
C GLU A 37 -7.23 -13.22 -0.02
N ARG A 38 -6.77 -12.23 0.77
CA ARG A 38 -6.37 -12.45 2.16
C ARG A 38 -7.59 -12.59 3.08
N PRO A 39 -7.59 -13.59 3.98
CA PRO A 39 -8.64 -13.70 5.00
C PRO A 39 -8.77 -12.42 5.82
N GLY A 40 -10.01 -11.93 5.95
CA GLY A 40 -10.32 -10.72 6.73
C GLY A 40 -10.23 -9.41 5.95
N VAL A 41 -9.78 -9.42 4.68
CA VAL A 41 -9.76 -8.22 3.82
C VAL A 41 -10.98 -8.25 2.90
N SER A 42 -11.96 -7.38 3.16
CA SER A 42 -13.16 -7.26 2.30
C SER A 42 -12.93 -6.28 1.14
N GLU A 43 -12.25 -5.18 1.45
CA GLU A 43 -11.94 -4.09 0.52
C GLU A 43 -10.48 -3.66 0.74
N ALA A 44 -9.86 -3.09 -0.28
CA ALA A 44 -8.50 -2.59 -0.15
C ALA A 44 -8.27 -1.36 -1.03
N VAL A 45 -7.46 -0.42 -0.54
CA VAL A 45 -6.97 0.75 -1.29
C VAL A 45 -5.46 0.84 -1.14
N ILE A 46 -4.77 1.09 -2.24
CA ILE A 46 -3.33 1.37 -2.27
C ILE A 46 -3.14 2.84 -2.65
N LEU A 47 -2.47 3.61 -1.79
CA LEU A 47 -2.06 4.98 -2.05
C LEU A 47 -0.53 5.02 -2.18
N SER A 48 -0.03 5.19 -3.39
CA SER A 48 1.42 5.28 -3.66
C SER A 48 1.73 6.60 -4.36
N THR A 49 2.54 7.43 -3.70
CA THR A 49 2.96 8.76 -4.15
C THR A 49 4.43 8.96 -3.81
N CYS A 50 5.04 10.09 -4.20
CA CYS A 50 6.41 10.44 -3.78
C CYS A 50 6.56 10.60 -2.25
N ASN A 51 5.47 10.88 -1.52
CA ASN A 51 5.51 11.22 -0.10
C ASN A 51 5.14 10.06 0.82
N ARG A 52 4.43 9.06 0.31
CA ARG A 52 3.92 7.93 1.08
C ARG A 52 3.56 6.75 0.18
N THR A 53 3.70 5.55 0.72
CA THR A 53 3.07 4.34 0.22
C THR A 53 2.33 3.67 1.37
N GLU A 54 1.02 3.54 1.22
CA GLU A 54 0.11 3.07 2.26
C GLU A 54 -0.94 2.12 1.66
N VAL A 55 -1.33 1.12 2.44
CA VAL A 55 -2.39 0.15 2.15
C VAL A 55 -3.44 0.26 3.24
N TYR A 56 -4.69 0.34 2.80
CA TYR A 56 -5.87 0.44 3.66
C TYR A 56 -6.76 -0.77 3.39
N CYS A 57 -7.22 -1.47 4.44
CA CYS A 57 -8.08 -2.65 4.34
C CYS A 57 -8.98 -2.86 5.56
#